data_AF-N6UFB5-F1
#
_entry.id   AF-N6UFB5-F1
#
_cell.length_a   1.000
_cell.length_b   1.000
_cell.length_c   1.000
_cell.angle_alpha   90.00
_cell.angle_beta   90.00
_cell.angle_gamma   90.00
#
_symmetry.space_group_name_H-M   'P 1'
#
loop_
_entity.id
_entity.type
_entity.pdbx_description
1 polymer ?
#
loop_
_entity_poly.entity_id
_entity_poly.type
_entity_poly.pdbx_seq_one_letter_code
_entity_poly.pdbx_strand_id
1 'polypeptide(L)'
;MGTRFTINLLKNVAKNHANQHRSVSQFYPIDEHIFGLTPEQIQLRETIFNFAQKELAPKALEIDKNNQFEGMRDFWRKLGDLGALGITAQSEYGGTDGGYLDQVIITEELSRACSAVALSYIAHSNLCVGQIHRNCNRDQGKKYLPKLCTGAHIGGLAMSEPNSGSDVVSLRLRAEKKGDHYVLNGTKFWITNGPDADVFVVRKRYLVQGRIQGGGGSLPPIQFFIQRCQNEFSASNGS
;
A
#
# COMPACT_ATOMS: atom_id res chain seq x y z
N MET A 1 -7.85 -28.91 9.71
CA MET A 1 -7.02 -27.69 9.84
C MET A 1 -7.70 -26.41 9.35
N GLY A 2 -8.83 -26.46 8.63
CA GLY A 2 -9.60 -25.29 8.18
C GLY A 2 -10.57 -24.65 9.20
N THR A 3 -10.66 -25.17 10.43
CA THR A 3 -11.69 -24.78 11.41
C THR A 3 -11.23 -23.70 12.39
N ARG A 4 -9.95 -23.32 12.39
CA ARG A 4 -9.41 -22.24 13.26
C ARG A 4 -9.43 -20.86 12.61
N PHE A 5 -9.55 -20.79 11.28
CA PHE A 5 -9.59 -19.54 10.52
C PHE A 5 -10.93 -18.80 10.71
N THR A 6 -12.04 -19.54 10.74
CA THR A 6 -13.38 -19.02 10.95
C THR A 6 -13.62 -18.47 12.36
N ILE A 7 -12.95 -19.00 13.39
CA ILE A 7 -13.25 -18.64 14.79
C ILE A 7 -12.69 -17.27 15.19
N ASN A 8 -11.54 -16.84 14.65
CA ASN A 8 -10.97 -15.53 14.98
C ASN A 8 -11.61 -14.37 14.22
N LEU A 9 -12.08 -14.61 12.99
CA LEU A 9 -12.84 -13.63 12.22
C LEU A 9 -14.23 -13.39 12.84
N LEU A 10 -14.91 -14.44 13.32
CA LEU A 10 -16.28 -14.36 13.86
C LEU A 10 -16.37 -13.74 15.27
N LYS A 11 -15.31 -13.78 16.08
CA LYS A 11 -15.37 -13.26 17.46
C LYS A 11 -15.31 -11.73 17.57
N ASN A 12 -14.73 -11.05 16.58
CA ASN A 12 -14.59 -9.59 16.60
C ASN A 12 -15.75 -8.83 15.94
N VAL A 13 -16.63 -9.53 15.20
CA VAL A 13 -17.74 -8.93 14.43
C VAL A 13 -19.00 -8.70 15.27
N ALA A 14 -19.21 -9.45 16.36
CA ALA A 14 -20.50 -9.52 17.04
C ALA A 14 -20.86 -8.36 18.02
N LYS A 15 -20.06 -7.29 18.12
CA LYS A 15 -20.20 -6.35 19.26
C LYS A 15 -20.83 -4.98 19.04
N ASN A 16 -21.22 -4.55 17.84
CA ASN A 16 -21.69 -3.17 17.67
C ASN A 16 -22.90 -3.01 16.74
N HIS A 17 -24.11 -3.19 17.30
CA HIS A 17 -25.35 -2.69 16.70
C HIS A 17 -26.07 -1.77 17.69
N ALA A 18 -25.98 -0.46 17.48
CA ALA A 18 -27.01 0.53 17.83
C ALA A 18 -26.58 1.95 17.38
N ASN A 19 -27.08 2.39 16.23
CA ASN A 19 -27.76 3.68 15.99
C ASN A 19 -27.75 4.02 14.50
N GLN A 20 -28.96 4.00 13.93
CA GLN A 20 -29.23 4.39 12.56
C GLN A 20 -29.42 5.90 12.47
N HIS A 21 -28.63 6.57 11.62
CA HIS A 21 -29.01 7.82 10.98
C HIS A 21 -28.73 7.68 9.48
N ARG A 22 -29.76 7.84 8.65
CA ARG A 22 -29.71 7.68 7.19
C ARG A 22 -28.84 8.74 6.52
N SER A 23 -27.83 8.30 5.78
CA SER A 23 -27.52 8.80 4.43
C SER A 23 -27.13 7.59 3.60
N VAL A 24 -28.14 6.95 2.98
CA VAL A 24 -27.88 5.86 2.05
C VAL A 24 -27.54 6.54 0.73
N SER A 25 -26.25 6.77 0.48
CA SER A 25 -25.82 6.94 -0.92
C SER A 25 -26.27 5.69 -1.66
N GLN A 26 -27.07 5.91 -2.69
CA GLN A 26 -27.71 4.86 -3.47
C GLN A 26 -26.61 4.21 -4.34
N PHE A 27 -25.84 3.30 -3.75
CA PHE A 27 -24.79 2.59 -4.46
C PHE A 27 -25.39 1.68 -5.52
N TYR A 28 -24.72 1.60 -6.66
CA TYR A 28 -25.10 0.65 -7.71
C TYR A 28 -24.97 -0.78 -7.15
N PRO A 29 -26.05 -1.58 -7.09
CA PRO A 29 -25.96 -2.94 -6.60
C PRO A 29 -24.99 -3.73 -7.48
N ILE A 30 -23.98 -4.33 -6.87
CA ILE A 30 -23.06 -5.21 -7.59
C ILE A 30 -23.68 -6.61 -7.57
N ASP A 31 -23.92 -7.18 -8.74
CA ASP A 31 -24.40 -8.56 -8.86
C ASP A 31 -23.23 -9.53 -8.70
N GLU A 32 -23.05 -10.05 -7.49
CA GLU A 32 -21.99 -10.99 -7.14
C GLU A 32 -22.02 -12.28 -7.97
N HIS A 33 -23.18 -12.66 -8.52
CA HIS A 33 -23.32 -13.87 -9.34
C HIS A 33 -22.67 -13.72 -10.72
N ILE A 34 -22.52 -12.50 -11.23
CA ILE A 34 -21.90 -12.24 -12.54
C ILE A 34 -20.37 -12.34 -12.45
N PHE A 35 -19.79 -12.03 -11.29
CA PHE A 35 -18.33 -11.94 -11.13
C PHE A 35 -17.66 -13.25 -10.70
N GLY A 36 -18.44 -14.26 -10.29
CA GLY A 36 -17.92 -15.57 -9.89
C GLY A 36 -17.02 -15.51 -8.65
N LEU A 37 -17.29 -14.58 -7.74
CA LEU A 37 -16.53 -14.47 -6.50
C LEU A 37 -16.81 -15.66 -5.57
N THR A 38 -15.79 -16.06 -4.82
CA THR A 38 -15.94 -17.04 -3.75
C THR A 38 -16.76 -16.47 -2.59
N PRO A 39 -17.40 -17.30 -1.75
CA PRO A 39 -18.12 -16.83 -0.56
C PRO A 39 -17.25 -15.95 0.35
N GLU A 40 -15.96 -16.28 0.49
CA GLU A 40 -14.99 -15.51 1.27
C GLU A 40 -14.74 -14.12 0.66
N GLN A 41 -14.66 -14.02 -0.66
CA GLN A 41 -14.50 -12.76 -1.38
C GLN A 41 -15.72 -11.87 -1.31
N ILE A 42 -16.92 -12.45 -1.37
CA ILE A 42 -18.19 -11.73 -1.16
C ILE A 42 -18.21 -11.14 0.25
N GLN A 43 -17.83 -11.92 1.27
CA GLN A 43 -17.75 -11.44 2.65
C GLN A 43 -16.68 -10.36 2.84
N LEU A 44 -15.52 -10.49 2.18
CA LEU A 44 -14.47 -9.47 2.17
C LEU A 44 -15.02 -8.16 1.59
N ARG A 45 -15.67 -8.21 0.42
CA ARG A 45 -16.27 -7.04 -0.21
C ARG A 45 -17.27 -6.35 0.71
N GLU A 46 -18.20 -7.10 1.28
CA GLU A 46 -19.22 -6.56 2.20
C GLU A 46 -18.56 -5.89 3.42
N THR A 47 -17.54 -6.52 3.99
CA THR A 47 -16.81 -6.00 5.15
C THR A 47 -16.12 -4.67 4.82
N ILE A 48 -15.41 -4.60 3.69
CA ILE A 48 -14.68 -3.39 3.28
C ILE A 48 -15.65 -2.30 2.86
N PHE A 49 -16.72 -2.63 2.14
CA PHE A 49 -17.77 -1.69 1.79
C PHE A 49 -18.35 -1.04 3.04
N ASN A 50 -18.82 -1.83 4.00
CA ASN A 50 -19.41 -1.32 5.24
C ASN A 50 -18.41 -0.47 6.05
N PHE A 51 -17.15 -0.91 6.12
CA PHE A 51 -16.08 -0.14 6.74
C PHE A 51 -15.86 1.21 6.05
N ALA A 52 -15.72 1.21 4.72
CA ALA A 52 -15.50 2.41 3.93
C ALA A 52 -16.66 3.40 4.03
N GLN A 53 -17.91 2.90 4.02
CA GLN A 53 -19.11 3.73 4.21
C GLN A 53 -19.15 4.41 5.57
N LYS A 54 -18.69 3.72 6.61
CA LYS A 54 -18.68 4.26 7.97
C LYS A 54 -17.52 5.21 8.22
N GLU A 55 -16.32 4.83 7.80
CA GLU A 55 -15.07 5.43 8.27
C GLU A 55 -14.44 6.42 7.29
N LEU A 56 -14.77 6.30 5.99
CA LEU A 56 -14.12 7.05 4.91
C LEU A 56 -15.10 7.93 4.11
N ALA A 57 -16.23 7.38 3.65
CA ALA A 57 -17.18 8.09 2.79
C ALA A 57 -17.65 9.45 3.36
N PRO A 58 -17.96 9.59 4.67
CA PRO A 58 -18.38 10.88 5.23
C PRO A 58 -17.29 11.96 5.17
N LYS A 59 -16.02 11.57 5.06
CA LYS A 59 -14.85 12.46 5.06
C LYS A 59 -14.36 12.79 3.66
N ALA A 60 -14.84 12.09 2.63
CA ALA A 60 -14.29 12.15 1.28
C ALA A 60 -14.29 13.57 0.69
N LEU A 61 -15.39 14.31 0.86
CA LEU A 61 -15.51 15.69 0.37
C LEU A 61 -14.55 16.65 1.07
N GLU A 62 -14.33 16.47 2.37
CA GLU A 62 -13.42 17.31 3.14
C GLU A 62 -11.96 17.00 2.78
N ILE A 63 -11.62 15.71 2.61
CA ILE A 63 -10.29 15.27 2.17
C ILE A 63 -9.93 15.91 0.82
N ASP A 64 -10.88 15.90 -0.13
CA ASP A 64 -10.69 16.51 -1.45
C ASP A 64 -10.49 18.03 -1.35
N LYS A 65 -11.39 18.73 -0.64
CA LYS A 65 -11.32 20.20 -0.49
C LYS A 65 -10.06 20.69 0.20
N ASN A 66 -9.62 19.99 1.25
CA ASN A 66 -8.47 20.40 2.04
C ASN A 66 -7.15 19.82 1.52
N ASN A 67 -7.21 18.94 0.51
CA ASN A 67 -6.06 18.20 -0.02
C ASN A 67 -5.24 17.50 1.10
N GLN A 68 -5.93 17.02 2.13
CA GLN A 68 -5.32 16.43 3.31
C GLN A 68 -6.30 15.49 4.01
N PHE A 69 -5.78 14.40 4.57
CA PHE A 69 -6.55 13.51 5.43
C PHE A 69 -5.98 13.49 6.86
N GLU A 70 -6.51 14.34 7.74
CA GLU A 70 -6.03 14.44 9.13
C GLU A 70 -6.11 13.12 9.91
N GLY A 71 -7.15 12.31 9.64
CA GLY A 71 -7.35 11.01 10.27
C GLY A 71 -6.62 9.83 9.60
N MET A 72 -5.67 10.07 8.69
CA MET A 72 -5.06 9.03 7.87
C MET A 72 -4.41 7.93 8.69
N ARG A 73 -3.66 8.27 9.74
CA ARG A 73 -2.93 7.30 10.59
C ARG A 73 -3.87 6.36 11.33
N ASP A 74 -4.94 6.90 11.91
CA ASP A 74 -5.91 6.08 12.63
C ASP A 74 -6.75 5.23 11.68
N PHE A 75 -7.10 5.77 10.51
CA PHE A 75 -7.73 5.00 9.44
C PHE A 75 -6.84 3.84 8.97
N TRP A 76 -5.53 4.08 8.83
CA TRP A 76 -4.56 3.03 8.47
C TRP A 76 -4.52 1.89 9.49
N ARG A 77 -4.44 2.21 10.78
CA ARG A 77 -4.47 1.19 11.84
C ARG A 77 -5.76 0.37 11.79
N LYS A 78 -6.92 1.02 11.62
CA LYS A 78 -8.20 0.30 11.47
C LYS A 78 -8.21 -0.64 10.26
N LEU A 79 -7.64 -0.24 9.12
CA LEU A 79 -7.46 -1.14 7.98
C LEU A 79 -6.49 -2.29 8.29
N GLY A 80 -5.43 -2.03 9.06
CA GLY A 80 -4.51 -3.05 9.55
C GLY A 80 -5.18 -4.07 10.47
N ASP A 81 -6.06 -3.62 11.36
CA ASP A 81 -6.85 -4.47 12.26
C ASP A 81 -7.81 -5.41 11.48
N LEU A 82 -8.29 -4.97 10.32
CA LEU A 82 -9.06 -5.80 9.38
C LEU A 82 -8.18 -6.77 8.56
N GLY A 83 -6.85 -6.63 8.62
CA GLY A 83 -5.89 -7.38 7.81
C GLY A 83 -5.76 -6.90 6.36
N ALA A 84 -6.44 -5.81 5.99
CA ALA A 84 -6.51 -5.34 4.60
C ALA A 84 -5.16 -4.81 4.08
N LEU A 85 -4.33 -4.21 4.95
CA LEU A 85 -3.03 -3.64 4.54
C LEU A 85 -2.00 -4.68 4.12
N GLY A 86 -2.06 -5.86 4.74
CA GLY A 86 -1.17 -7.00 4.49
C GLY A 86 -1.81 -8.10 3.64
N ILE A 87 -2.84 -7.78 2.84
CA ILE A 87 -3.69 -8.78 2.18
C ILE A 87 -2.89 -9.81 1.35
N THR A 88 -1.87 -9.38 0.61
CA THR A 88 -1.03 -10.27 -0.23
C THR A 88 0.29 -10.71 0.42
N ALA A 89 0.52 -10.36 1.69
CA ALA A 89 1.69 -10.78 2.44
C ALA A 89 1.40 -12.06 3.21
N GLN A 90 2.43 -12.89 3.42
CA GLN A 90 2.30 -14.13 4.18
C GLN A 90 1.97 -13.88 5.66
N SER A 91 1.16 -14.77 6.26
CA SER A 91 0.82 -14.70 7.69
C SER A 91 2.06 -14.73 8.60
N GLU A 92 3.16 -15.35 8.18
CA GLU A 92 4.41 -15.37 8.99
C GLU A 92 4.99 -13.97 9.23
N TYR A 93 4.60 -12.99 8.41
CA TYR A 93 4.98 -11.59 8.55
C TYR A 93 3.83 -10.69 9.05
N GLY A 94 2.70 -11.27 9.43
CA GLY A 94 1.50 -10.55 9.86
C GLY A 94 0.54 -10.14 8.74
N GLY A 95 0.73 -10.67 7.52
CA GLY A 95 -0.26 -10.55 6.44
C GLY A 95 -1.41 -11.56 6.57
N THR A 96 -2.24 -11.69 5.53
CA THR A 96 -3.43 -12.56 5.56
C THR A 96 -3.48 -13.61 4.45
N ASP A 97 -2.39 -13.83 3.69
CA ASP A 97 -2.27 -14.85 2.64
C ASP A 97 -3.35 -14.79 1.53
N GLY A 98 -3.96 -13.62 1.32
CA GLY A 98 -4.90 -13.37 0.23
C GLY A 98 -4.22 -13.22 -1.13
N GLY A 99 -5.04 -13.29 -2.19
CA GLY A 99 -4.62 -13.10 -3.57
C GLY A 99 -4.73 -11.65 -4.05
N TYR A 100 -4.26 -11.41 -5.28
CA TYR A 100 -4.42 -10.10 -5.92
C TYR A 100 -5.88 -9.74 -6.19
N LEU A 101 -6.76 -10.73 -6.40
CA LEU A 101 -8.20 -10.47 -6.56
C LEU A 101 -8.80 -9.89 -5.27
N ASP A 102 -8.38 -10.39 -4.11
CA ASP A 102 -8.81 -9.87 -2.81
C ASP A 102 -8.33 -8.41 -2.61
N GLN A 103 -7.10 -8.11 -3.04
CA GLN A 103 -6.59 -6.74 -3.05
C GLN A 103 -7.37 -5.82 -4.01
N VAL A 104 -7.79 -6.32 -5.17
CA VAL A 104 -8.63 -5.58 -6.12
C VAL A 104 -9.98 -5.26 -5.50
N ILE A 105 -10.63 -6.22 -4.85
CA ILE A 105 -11.90 -6.03 -4.15
C ILE A 105 -11.77 -4.93 -3.08
N ILE A 106 -10.73 -4.98 -2.24
CA ILE A 106 -10.50 -3.94 -1.22
C ILE A 106 -10.32 -2.57 -1.88
N THR A 107 -9.52 -2.52 -2.95
CA THR A 107 -9.23 -1.27 -3.68
C THR A 107 -10.49 -0.68 -4.30
N GLU A 108 -11.33 -1.52 -4.91
CA GLU A 108 -12.57 -1.12 -5.55
C GLU A 108 -13.51 -0.46 -4.52
N GLU A 109 -13.73 -1.11 -3.38
CA GLU A 109 -14.63 -0.58 -2.35
C GLU A 109 -14.10 0.68 -1.67
N LEU A 110 -12.79 0.77 -1.44
CA LEU A 110 -12.18 2.02 -0.96
C LEU A 110 -12.31 3.15 -1.98
N SER A 111 -12.13 2.85 -3.28
CA SER A 111 -12.25 3.84 -4.37
C SER A 111 -13.67 4.37 -4.47
N ARG A 112 -14.65 3.51 -4.20
CA ARG A 112 -16.07 3.86 -4.17
C ARG A 112 -16.41 4.89 -3.08
N ALA A 113 -15.67 4.90 -1.99
CA ALA A 113 -15.81 5.88 -0.92
C ALA A 113 -14.93 7.12 -1.14
N CYS A 114 -13.64 6.94 -1.46
CA CYS A 114 -12.71 8.03 -1.73
C CYS A 114 -11.49 7.53 -2.54
N SER A 115 -11.45 7.88 -3.83
CA SER A 115 -10.37 7.48 -4.75
C SER A 115 -8.96 7.94 -4.31
N ALA A 116 -8.84 9.10 -3.65
CA ALA A 116 -7.56 9.60 -3.17
C ALA A 116 -6.95 8.68 -2.08
N VAL A 117 -7.79 8.20 -1.15
CA VAL A 117 -7.37 7.27 -0.11
C VAL A 117 -7.14 5.86 -0.68
N ALA A 118 -7.94 5.44 -1.67
CA ALA A 118 -7.71 4.17 -2.36
C ALA A 118 -6.35 4.14 -3.11
N LEU A 119 -5.96 5.24 -3.75
CA LEU A 119 -4.64 5.36 -4.38
C LEU A 119 -3.51 5.23 -3.33
N SER A 120 -3.68 5.90 -2.19
CA SER A 120 -2.76 5.80 -1.05
C SER A 120 -2.66 4.36 -0.54
N TYR A 121 -3.78 3.62 -0.53
CA TYR A 121 -3.83 2.22 -0.13
C TYR A 121 -3.07 1.31 -1.11
N ILE A 122 -3.25 1.45 -2.42
CA ILE A 122 -2.50 0.64 -3.41
C ILE A 122 -1.00 0.92 -3.32
N ALA A 123 -0.61 2.19 -3.13
CA ALA A 123 0.79 2.56 -2.96
C ALA A 123 1.42 1.87 -1.73
N HIS A 124 0.65 1.73 -0.65
CA HIS A 124 1.06 0.97 0.52
C HIS A 124 1.06 -0.55 0.28
N SER A 125 -0.10 -1.14 0.00
CA SER A 125 -0.35 -2.59 0.09
C SER A 125 0.22 -3.35 -1.11
N ASN A 126 0.35 -2.71 -2.28
CA ASN A 126 0.91 -3.33 -3.47
C ASN A 126 2.35 -2.83 -3.72
N LEU A 127 2.51 -1.52 -3.91
CA LEU A 127 3.79 -0.96 -4.35
C LEU A 127 4.89 -1.04 -3.28
N CYS A 128 4.54 -1.00 -1.99
CA CYS A 128 5.48 -1.16 -0.89
C CYS A 128 5.47 -2.59 -0.33
N VAL A 129 4.36 -3.01 0.31
CA VAL A 129 4.24 -4.33 0.95
C VAL A 129 4.49 -5.46 -0.04
N GLY A 130 3.85 -5.44 -1.20
CA GLY A 130 4.04 -6.46 -2.24
C GLY A 130 5.48 -6.55 -2.76
N GLN A 131 6.18 -5.41 -2.90
CA GLN A 131 7.59 -5.41 -3.32
C GLN A 131 8.52 -5.94 -2.23
N ILE A 132 8.30 -5.58 -0.97
CA ILE A 132 9.09 -6.10 0.15
C ILE A 132 8.86 -7.61 0.28
N HIS A 133 7.61 -8.06 0.28
CA HIS A 133 7.25 -9.47 0.41
C HIS A 133 7.87 -10.35 -0.68
N ARG A 134 7.88 -9.88 -1.94
CA ARG A 134 8.36 -10.68 -3.07
C ARG A 134 9.87 -10.69 -3.25
N ASN A 135 10.56 -9.61 -2.87
CA ASN A 135 11.96 -9.42 -3.28
C ASN A 135 12.95 -9.41 -2.11
N CYS A 136 12.48 -9.32 -0.86
CA CYS A 136 13.37 -9.27 0.30
C CYS A 136 13.69 -10.67 0.82
N ASN A 137 14.83 -10.76 1.51
CA ASN A 137 15.12 -11.94 2.31
C ASN A 137 14.25 -11.98 3.57
N ARG A 138 14.25 -13.13 4.26
CA ARG A 138 13.41 -13.38 5.43
C ARG A 138 13.63 -12.37 6.56
N ASP A 139 14.88 -11.97 6.82
CA ASP A 139 15.20 -11.04 7.91
C ASP A 139 14.69 -9.63 7.62
N GLN A 140 14.83 -9.18 6.38
CA GLN A 140 14.23 -7.93 5.90
C GLN A 140 12.70 -7.98 5.96
N GLY A 141 12.09 -9.09 5.52
CA GLY A 141 10.64 -9.31 5.63
C GLY A 141 10.15 -9.16 7.07
N LYS A 142 10.76 -9.90 8.02
CA LYS A 142 10.44 -9.83 9.46
C LYS A 142 10.65 -8.44 10.05
N LYS A 143 11.62 -7.67 9.55
CA LYS A 143 11.91 -6.32 10.03
C LYS A 143 10.85 -5.30 9.63
N TYR A 144 10.34 -5.35 8.40
CA TYR A 144 9.50 -4.28 7.84
C TYR A 144 8.00 -4.64 7.76
N LEU A 145 7.68 -5.85 7.30
CA LEU A 145 6.30 -6.24 6.98
C LEU A 145 5.34 -6.19 8.18
N PRO A 146 5.70 -6.63 9.41
CA PRO A 146 4.75 -6.62 10.53
C PRO A 146 4.18 -5.23 10.84
N LYS A 147 5.01 -4.18 10.77
CA LYS A 147 4.56 -2.80 11.03
C LYS A 147 3.77 -2.21 9.88
N LEU A 148 4.03 -2.65 8.65
CA LEU A 148 3.23 -2.26 7.49
C LEU A 148 1.86 -2.94 7.52
N CYS A 149 1.80 -4.25 7.80
CA CYS A 149 0.54 -5.00 7.85
C CYS A 149 -0.40 -4.51 8.96
N THR A 150 0.15 -4.10 10.11
CA THR A 150 -0.64 -3.53 11.22
C THR A 150 -1.04 -2.07 11.02
N GLY A 151 -0.53 -1.40 9.98
CA GLY A 151 -0.73 0.04 9.78
C GLY A 151 0.02 0.93 10.76
N ALA A 152 0.90 0.37 11.60
CA ALA A 152 1.80 1.14 12.44
C ALA A 152 2.79 1.98 11.60
N HIS A 153 3.14 1.49 10.42
CA HIS A 153 3.87 2.24 9.39
C HIS A 153 3.03 2.40 8.13
N ILE A 154 3.25 3.51 7.42
CA ILE A 154 2.77 3.74 6.06
C ILE A 154 3.94 3.51 5.08
N GLY A 155 3.65 2.86 3.96
CA GLY A 155 4.60 2.54 2.91
C GLY A 155 4.39 3.37 1.65
N GLY A 156 5.48 3.60 0.91
CA GLY A 156 5.45 4.20 -0.42
C GLY A 156 6.50 3.59 -1.36
N LEU A 157 6.36 3.84 -2.66
CA LEU A 157 7.32 3.47 -3.69
C LEU A 157 7.88 4.72 -4.35
N ALA A 158 9.18 4.95 -4.17
CA ALA A 158 9.90 6.07 -4.75
C ALA A 158 10.58 5.66 -6.07
N MET A 159 9.87 5.83 -7.18
CA MET A 159 10.35 5.47 -8.51
C MET A 159 10.66 6.67 -9.40
N SER A 160 9.66 7.50 -9.70
CA SER A 160 9.75 8.58 -10.69
C SER A 160 10.67 9.72 -10.24
N GLU A 161 11.26 10.42 -11.21
CA GLU A 161 12.11 11.60 -11.03
C GLU A 161 11.60 12.75 -11.90
N PRO A 162 11.95 14.03 -11.62
CA PRO A 162 11.42 15.17 -12.37
C PRO A 162 11.57 15.06 -13.89
N ASN A 163 12.66 14.43 -14.35
CA ASN A 163 12.97 14.24 -15.77
C ASN A 163 12.76 12.79 -16.26
N SER A 164 12.10 11.94 -15.47
CA SER A 164 11.97 10.49 -15.76
C SER A 164 10.67 9.94 -15.18
N GLY A 165 9.56 10.26 -15.85
CA GLY A 165 8.23 9.68 -15.62
C GLY A 165 8.01 8.42 -16.47
N SER A 166 7.69 8.59 -17.75
CA SER A 166 7.52 7.46 -18.69
C SER A 166 8.83 6.72 -19.00
N ASP A 167 9.95 7.44 -19.01
CA ASP A 167 11.30 6.89 -19.20
C ASP A 167 11.94 6.48 -17.85
N VAL A 168 11.37 5.46 -17.21
CA VAL A 168 11.84 4.95 -15.91
C VAL A 168 13.20 4.26 -15.96
N VAL A 169 13.82 4.12 -17.13
CA VAL A 169 15.17 3.54 -17.26
C VAL A 169 16.27 4.61 -17.21
N SER A 170 15.91 5.88 -17.37
CA SER A 170 16.81 7.05 -17.33
C SER A 170 16.98 7.69 -15.95
N LEU A 171 16.56 6.99 -14.89
CA LEU A 171 16.71 7.43 -13.50
C LEU A 171 18.17 7.82 -13.18
N ARG A 172 18.33 8.96 -12.50
CA ARG A 172 19.61 9.59 -12.19
C ARG A 172 20.01 9.47 -10.72
N LEU A 173 19.12 9.02 -9.83
CA LEU A 173 19.46 8.79 -8.43
C LEU A 173 20.69 7.87 -8.32
N ARG A 174 21.73 8.37 -7.63
CA ARG A 174 22.99 7.66 -7.41
C ARG A 174 22.95 6.94 -6.08
N ALA A 175 23.53 5.75 -6.03
CA ALA A 175 23.71 4.98 -4.81
C ALA A 175 25.15 4.51 -4.73
N GLU A 176 25.93 5.15 -3.86
CA GLU A 176 27.35 4.86 -3.66
C GLU A 176 27.51 3.90 -2.48
N LYS A 177 28.19 2.77 -2.66
CA LYS A 177 28.47 1.84 -1.55
C LYS A 177 29.63 2.38 -0.72
N LYS A 178 29.42 2.60 0.58
CA LYS A 178 30.45 3.00 1.54
C LYS A 178 30.50 1.95 2.66
N GLY A 179 31.42 1.00 2.55
CA GLY A 179 31.52 -0.11 3.50
C GLY A 179 30.26 -0.99 3.52
N ASP A 180 29.54 -0.97 4.64
CA ASP A 180 28.35 -1.76 4.92
C ASP A 180 27.02 -1.05 4.57
N HIS A 181 27.07 0.21 4.13
CA HIS A 181 25.90 1.00 3.77
C HIS A 181 25.98 1.58 2.36
N TYR A 182 24.87 2.16 1.90
CA TYR A 182 24.78 2.91 0.66
C TYR A 182 24.37 4.34 0.95
N VAL A 183 25.05 5.31 0.32
CA VAL A 183 24.66 6.72 0.33
C VAL A 183 23.87 7.02 -0.94
N LEU A 184 22.60 7.38 -0.77
CA LEU A 184 21.71 7.75 -1.87
C LEU A 184 21.79 9.25 -2.10
N ASN A 185 22.01 9.68 -3.35
CA ASN A 185 22.04 11.09 -3.74
C ASN A 185 21.19 11.32 -4.98
N GLY A 186 20.15 12.15 -4.84
CA GLY A 186 19.23 12.51 -5.91
C GLY A 186 17.85 12.89 -5.37
N THR A 187 16.92 13.14 -6.28
CA THR A 187 15.55 13.55 -5.96
C THR A 187 14.57 12.59 -6.59
N LYS A 188 13.51 12.22 -5.86
CA LYS A 188 12.34 11.51 -6.39
C LYS A 188 11.15 12.45 -6.42
N PHE A 189 10.20 12.18 -7.31
CA PHE A 189 9.09 13.10 -7.58
C PHE A 189 7.79 12.34 -7.87
N TRP A 190 6.65 12.93 -7.51
CA TRP A 190 5.32 12.29 -7.59
C TRP A 190 5.17 11.03 -6.74
N ILE A 191 5.71 11.05 -5.52
CA ILE A 191 5.68 9.87 -4.64
C ILE A 191 4.43 9.89 -3.78
N THR A 192 3.46 9.05 -4.12
CA THR A 192 2.27 8.80 -3.30
C THR A 192 2.67 8.39 -1.88
N ASN A 193 1.95 8.90 -0.88
CA ASN A 193 2.26 8.80 0.55
C ASN A 193 3.56 9.48 0.97
N GLY A 194 4.18 10.31 0.12
CA GLY A 194 5.46 10.97 0.38
C GLY A 194 5.63 11.53 1.80
N PRO A 195 4.83 12.51 2.24
CA PRO A 195 4.98 13.10 3.57
C PRO A 195 4.60 12.16 4.73
N ASP A 196 3.78 11.13 4.46
CA ASP A 196 3.21 10.25 5.49
C ASP A 196 3.93 8.91 5.63
N ALA A 197 4.74 8.50 4.66
CA ALA A 197 5.35 7.18 4.66
C ALA A 197 6.55 7.10 5.60
N ASP A 198 6.57 6.04 6.40
CA ASP A 198 7.69 5.68 7.28
C ASP A 198 8.72 4.83 6.53
N VAL A 199 8.26 4.08 5.51
CA VAL A 199 9.08 3.13 4.74
C VAL A 199 8.89 3.40 3.25
N PHE A 200 10.00 3.61 2.55
CA PHE A 200 10.05 3.70 1.10
C PHE A 200 10.79 2.53 0.50
N VAL A 201 10.18 1.95 -0.53
CA VAL A 201 10.93 1.17 -1.51
C VAL A 201 11.44 2.16 -2.56
N VAL A 202 12.76 2.34 -2.65
CA VAL A 202 13.38 3.30 -3.57
C VAL A 202 13.98 2.55 -4.74
N ARG A 203 13.53 2.87 -5.96
CA ARG A 203 14.12 2.33 -7.19
C ARG A 203 15.30 3.17 -7.63
N LYS A 204 16.43 2.51 -7.89
CA LYS A 204 17.54 3.12 -8.61
C LYS A 204 17.77 2.49 -9.96
N ARG A 205 18.56 3.18 -10.76
CA ARG A 205 19.13 2.63 -11.99
C ARG A 205 20.28 1.66 -11.69
N TYR A 206 20.30 0.54 -12.39
CA TYR A 206 21.42 -0.39 -12.38
C TYR A 206 22.46 0.03 -13.43
N LEU A 207 23.73 0.14 -13.02
CA LEU A 207 24.87 0.40 -13.89
C LEU A 207 25.78 -0.82 -13.86
N VAL A 208 26.01 -1.46 -15.01
CA VAL A 208 27.08 -2.47 -15.16
C VAL A 208 28.35 -1.72 -15.53
N GLN A 209 29.40 -1.85 -14.70
CA GLN A 209 30.73 -1.26 -14.96
C GLN A 209 30.69 0.24 -15.33
N GLY A 210 29.78 1.00 -14.72
CA GLY A 210 29.67 2.46 -14.94
C GLY A 210 29.11 2.90 -16.30
N ARG A 211 28.63 1.98 -17.15
CA ARG A 211 28.03 2.31 -18.45
C ARG A 211 26.52 2.07 -18.49
N ILE A 212 25.85 2.92 -19.27
CA ILE A 212 24.44 2.84 -19.64
C ILE A 212 24.29 1.71 -20.67
N GLN A 213 23.55 0.65 -20.36
CA GLN A 213 23.13 -0.28 -21.41
C GLN A 213 21.95 0.34 -22.16
N GLY A 214 22.22 0.91 -23.33
CA GLY A 214 21.22 1.26 -24.34
C GLY A 214 21.47 0.36 -25.55
N GLY A 215 20.61 -0.62 -25.77
CA GLY A 215 20.66 -1.49 -26.97
C GLY A 215 20.59 -2.99 -26.68
N GLY A 216 19.48 -3.60 -27.08
CA GLY A 216 19.42 -4.99 -27.56
C GLY A 216 19.62 -6.17 -26.58
N GLY A 217 19.75 -5.94 -25.28
CA GLY A 217 19.92 -7.00 -24.27
C GLY A 217 18.88 -6.95 -23.14
N SER A 218 18.67 -8.07 -22.44
CA SER A 218 17.76 -8.18 -21.30
C SER A 218 17.97 -7.02 -20.31
N LEU A 219 16.89 -6.38 -19.89
CA LEU A 219 16.93 -5.28 -18.92
C LEU A 219 17.79 -5.66 -17.71
N PRO A 220 18.70 -4.79 -17.26
CA PRO A 220 19.51 -5.08 -16.09
C PRO A 220 18.64 -5.31 -14.84
N PRO A 221 19.11 -6.12 -13.87
CA PRO A 221 18.34 -6.44 -12.67
C PRO A 221 17.97 -5.16 -11.91
N ILE A 222 16.69 -5.07 -11.55
CA ILE A 222 16.16 -3.93 -10.80
C ILE A 222 16.67 -3.99 -9.36
N GLN A 223 17.36 -2.95 -8.91
CA GLN A 223 17.79 -2.85 -7.51
C GLN A 223 16.88 -1.89 -6.74
N PHE A 224 16.27 -2.39 -5.68
CA PHE A 224 15.48 -1.63 -4.73
C PHE A 224 16.25 -1.43 -3.42
N PHE A 225 16.08 -0.26 -2.81
CA PHE A 225 16.57 0.04 -1.46
C PHE A 225 15.37 0.26 -0.56
N ILE A 226 15.37 -0.31 0.65
CA ILE A 226 14.37 0.01 1.65
C ILE A 226 14.94 1.14 2.51
N GLN A 227 14.32 2.31 2.42
CA GLN A 227 14.69 3.50 3.19
C GLN A 227 13.62 3.77 4.23
N ARG A 228 14.03 3.99 5.49
CA ARG A 228 13.14 4.56 6.50
C ARG A 228 13.30 6.09 6.48
N CYS A 229 12.22 6.84 6.64
CA CYS A 229 12.34 8.28 6.88
C CYS A 229 13.23 8.52 8.12
N GLN A 230 14.35 9.21 7.91
CA GLN A 230 15.34 9.61 8.91
C GLN A 230 15.79 11.04 8.57
N ASN A 231 16.50 11.69 9.51
CA ASN A 231 16.79 13.13 9.55
C ASN A 231 17.45 13.78 8.30
N GLU A 232 17.86 13.01 7.30
CA GLU A 232 18.44 13.51 6.03
C GLU A 232 17.60 13.20 4.77
N PHE A 233 16.48 12.48 4.92
CA PHE A 233 15.52 12.21 3.85
C PHE A 233 14.26 13.05 4.08
N SER A 234 14.11 14.14 3.33
CA SER A 234 12.91 14.99 3.36
C SER A 234 11.93 14.61 2.26
N ALA A 235 10.69 14.32 2.62
CA ALA A 235 9.57 14.29 1.69
C ALA A 235 8.70 15.52 1.95
N SER A 236 8.42 16.31 0.92
CA SER A 236 7.58 17.51 0.99
C SER A 236 6.56 17.49 -0.12
N ASN A 237 5.38 18.06 0.14
CA ASN A 237 4.45 18.42 -0.92
C ASN A 237 5.08 19.57 -1.72
N GLY A 238 5.25 19.39 -3.03
CA GLY A 238 5.71 20.49 -3.89
C GLY A 238 4.67 21.59 -3.88
N SER A 239 5.05 22.78 -3.39
CA SER A 239 4.29 24.02 -3.50
C SER A 239 4.34 24.56 -4.92
#